data_AF-A0A0B6XYY2-F1
#
_entry.id   AF-A0A0B6XYY2-F1
#
_cell.length_a   1.000
_cell.length_b   1.000
_cell.length_c   1.000
_cell.angle_alpha   90.00
_cell.angle_beta   90.00
_cell.angle_gamma   90.00
#
_symmetry.space_group_name_H-M   'P 1'
#
loop_
_entity.id
_entity.type
_entity.pdbx_description
1 polymer ?
#
loop_
_entity_poly.entity_id
_entity_poly.type
_entity_poly.pdbx_seq_one_letter_code
_entity_poly.pdbx_strand_id
1 'polypeptide(L)'
;DSMSFLRVPPKGAKLTPWMPDLVFTPISRAFERLGVYFYNRVISRTEIGLFDKRWNKNVHGSYCHWRYYGKPETKLMNVKISELGAWIGRREKTPSAFYNEFMRNIWRVHNLYYSGPVFNNTIKTIFRFIFFFSFVNWALKSHRYWDFQKA
;
A
#
# COMPACT_ATOMS: atom_id res chain seq x y z
N ASP A 1 26.19 24.38 0.34
CA ASP A 1 25.95 23.58 1.57
C ASP A 1 24.48 23.33 1.88
N SER A 2 23.75 22.59 1.03
CA SER A 2 22.28 22.40 1.17
C SER A 2 21.84 20.97 1.55
N MET A 3 22.78 20.04 1.83
CA MET A 3 22.46 18.64 2.14
C MET A 3 23.22 18.09 3.36
N SER A 4 23.46 18.91 4.38
CA SER A 4 24.08 18.45 5.63
C SER A 4 23.24 17.39 6.36
N PHE A 5 21.91 17.46 6.24
CA PHE A 5 20.98 16.55 6.93
C PHE A 5 20.95 15.11 6.39
N LEU A 6 21.41 14.88 5.14
CA LEU A 6 21.46 13.54 4.52
C LEU A 6 22.78 12.80 4.79
N ARG A 7 23.76 13.48 5.43
CA ARG A 7 25.04 12.86 5.75
C ARG A 7 24.83 11.87 6.90
N VAL A 8 25.43 10.69 6.77
CA VAL A 8 25.44 9.69 7.84
C VAL A 8 26.09 10.34 9.07
N PRO A 9 25.47 10.28 10.25
CA PRO A 9 26.05 10.84 11.45
C PRO A 9 27.40 10.14 11.74
N PRO A 10 28.43 10.89 12.18
CA PRO A 10 29.74 10.31 12.48
C PRO A 10 29.63 9.19 13.53
N LYS A 11 30.49 8.16 13.42
CA LYS A 11 30.51 7.03 14.37
C LYS A 11 30.61 7.55 15.80
N GLY A 12 29.64 7.17 16.65
CA GLY A 12 29.56 7.62 18.05
C GLY A 12 28.63 8.81 18.30
N ALA A 13 28.02 9.39 17.27
CA ALA A 13 26.97 10.39 17.43
C ALA A 13 25.75 9.77 18.15
N LYS A 14 25.45 10.27 19.36
CA LYS A 14 24.24 9.89 20.09
C LYS A 14 23.04 10.53 19.43
N LEU A 15 22.22 9.74 18.76
CA LEU A 15 20.91 10.16 18.26
C LEU A 15 19.94 10.22 19.44
N THR A 16 20.04 11.28 20.24
CA THR A 16 19.02 11.59 21.24
C THR A 16 17.85 12.27 20.54
N PRO A 17 16.59 11.92 20.87
CA PRO A 17 15.45 12.68 20.39
C PRO A 17 15.62 14.16 20.78
N TRP A 18 15.03 15.06 20.00
CA TRP A 18 15.00 16.50 20.36
C TRP A 18 14.23 16.78 21.66
N MET A 19 13.45 15.79 22.13
CA MET A 19 12.66 15.83 23.35
C MET A 19 13.34 14.96 24.43
N PRO A 20 13.32 15.36 25.71
CA PRO A 20 13.93 14.57 26.78
C PRO A 20 13.41 13.13 26.83
N ASP A 21 14.31 12.17 27.05
CA ASP A 21 14.00 10.73 27.08
C ASP A 21 12.91 10.38 28.11
N LEU A 22 12.84 11.16 29.20
CA LEU A 22 11.80 11.09 30.23
C LEU A 22 10.37 11.27 29.70
N VAL A 23 10.20 12.01 28.60
CA VAL A 23 8.91 12.28 27.97
C VAL A 23 8.71 11.40 26.74
N PHE A 24 9.77 11.21 25.93
CA PHE A 24 9.66 10.42 24.70
C PHE A 24 9.44 8.93 24.97
N THR A 25 10.13 8.35 25.95
CA THR A 25 10.04 6.93 26.29
C THR A 25 8.65 6.48 26.77
N PRO A 26 7.97 7.18 27.69
CA PRO A 26 6.61 6.78 28.08
C PRO A 26 5.60 6.98 26.95
N ILE A 27 5.74 8.04 26.14
CA ILE A 27 4.84 8.30 25.01
C ILE A 27 5.00 7.22 23.93
N SER A 28 6.24 6.89 23.54
CA SER A 28 6.49 5.84 22.55
C SER A 28 5.97 4.49 23.02
N ARG A 29 6.20 4.12 24.28
CA ARG A 29 5.64 2.90 24.89
C ARG A 29 4.11 2.92 24.95
N ALA A 30 3.49 4.07 25.20
CA ALA A 30 2.03 4.20 25.20
C ALA A 30 1.47 4.00 23.78
N PHE A 31 2.09 4.62 22.76
CA PHE A 31 1.72 4.43 21.36
C PHE A 31 1.91 2.98 20.90
N GLU A 32 3.02 2.35 21.28
CA GLU A 32 3.28 0.94 20.97
C GLU A 32 2.18 0.05 21.60
N ARG A 33 1.89 0.23 22.89
CA ARG A 33 0.84 -0.53 23.58
C ARG A 33 -0.54 -0.30 23.00
N LEU A 34 -0.88 0.94 22.64
CA LEU A 34 -2.14 1.26 21.97
C LEU A 34 -2.21 0.62 20.58
N GLY A 35 -1.13 0.65 19.82
CA GLY A 35 -1.03 0.01 18.51
C GLY A 35 -1.20 -1.50 18.60
N VAL A 36 -0.50 -2.15 19.53
CA VAL A 36 -0.60 -3.59 19.78
C VAL A 36 -2.01 -3.97 20.24
N TYR A 37 -2.60 -3.20 21.15
CA TYR A 37 -3.99 -3.42 21.60
C TYR A 37 -4.97 -3.30 20.43
N PHE A 38 -4.87 -2.23 19.64
CA PHE A 38 -5.73 -2.01 18.48
C PHE A 38 -5.59 -3.13 17.45
N TYR A 39 -4.37 -3.57 17.15
CA TYR A 39 -4.11 -4.67 16.22
C TYR A 39 -4.74 -5.98 16.73
N ASN A 40 -4.48 -6.36 17.98
CA ASN A 40 -4.99 -7.60 18.58
C ASN A 40 -6.51 -7.59 18.77
N ARG A 41 -7.11 -6.41 18.94
CA ARG A 41 -8.55 -6.28 19.20
C ARG A 41 -9.37 -6.10 17.93
N VAL A 42 -8.87 -5.33 16.97
CA VAL A 42 -9.62 -4.91 15.78
C VAL A 42 -9.08 -5.57 14.53
N ILE A 43 -7.84 -5.27 14.14
CA ILE A 43 -7.29 -5.66 12.84
C ILE A 43 -7.19 -7.18 12.70
N SER A 44 -6.60 -7.86 13.69
CA SER A 44 -6.44 -9.33 13.69
C SER A 44 -7.76 -10.10 13.67
N ARG A 45 -8.86 -9.47 14.13
CA ARG A 45 -10.20 -10.07 14.10
C ARG A 45 -10.97 -9.75 12.83
N THR A 46 -10.46 -8.86 12.00
CA THR A 46 -11.07 -8.49 10.73
C THR A 46 -10.37 -9.20 9.58
N GLU A 47 -11.12 -9.48 8.52
CA GLU A 47 -10.58 -10.13 7.32
C GLU A 47 -10.01 -9.09 6.34
N ILE A 48 -9.34 -8.07 6.87
CA ILE A 48 -8.78 -6.99 6.06
C ILE A 48 -7.45 -7.48 5.47
N GLY A 49 -7.29 -7.37 4.15
CA GLY A 49 -6.08 -7.77 3.44
C GLY A 49 -5.98 -9.26 3.09
N LEU A 50 -6.96 -10.07 3.46
CA LEU A 50 -7.08 -11.44 2.96
C LEU A 50 -7.68 -11.44 1.54
N PHE A 51 -7.49 -12.56 0.82
CA PHE A 51 -8.18 -12.77 -0.46
C PHE A 51 -9.71 -12.76 -0.26
N ASP A 52 -10.43 -12.26 -1.26
CA ASP A 52 -11.89 -12.34 -1.28
C ASP A 52 -12.31 -13.81 -1.09
N LYS A 53 -13.15 -14.07 -0.09
CA LYS A 53 -13.67 -15.42 0.23
C LYS A 53 -14.34 -16.09 -0.96
N ARG A 54 -14.87 -15.30 -1.89
CA ARG A 54 -15.57 -15.77 -3.08
C ARG A 54 -14.60 -16.24 -4.16
N TRP A 55 -13.30 -15.96 -4.02
CA TRP A 55 -12.29 -16.42 -4.95
C TRP A 55 -11.92 -17.88 -4.72
N ASN A 56 -12.19 -18.71 -5.72
CA ASN A 56 -11.64 -20.04 -5.87
C ASN A 56 -10.53 -20.08 -6.94
N LYS A 57 -9.32 -20.52 -6.56
CA LYS A 57 -8.15 -20.67 -7.46
C LYS A 57 -8.44 -21.55 -8.68
N ASN A 58 -9.22 -22.62 -8.53
CA ASN A 58 -9.51 -23.58 -9.60
C ASN A 58 -10.48 -23.00 -10.64
N VAL A 59 -11.36 -22.09 -10.22
CA VAL A 59 -12.38 -21.48 -11.10
C VAL A 59 -11.86 -20.19 -11.73
N HIS A 60 -11.14 -19.37 -10.95
CA HIS A 60 -10.75 -18.03 -11.37
C HIS A 60 -9.29 -17.88 -11.79
N GLY A 61 -8.45 -18.91 -11.56
CA GLY A 61 -7.01 -18.83 -11.78
C GLY A 61 -6.31 -17.89 -10.79
N SER A 62 -5.24 -17.24 -11.24
CA SER A 62 -4.49 -16.26 -10.44
C SER A 62 -5.39 -15.15 -9.90
N TYR A 63 -5.13 -14.71 -8.67
CA TYR A 63 -5.92 -13.67 -8.04
C TYR A 63 -5.75 -12.32 -8.75
N CYS A 64 -6.85 -11.70 -9.14
CA CYS A 64 -6.92 -10.40 -9.80
C CYS A 64 -7.63 -9.40 -8.90
N HIS A 65 -6.87 -8.50 -8.29
CA HIS A 65 -7.36 -7.55 -7.29
C HIS A 65 -8.46 -6.59 -7.79
N TRP A 66 -8.51 -6.30 -9.10
CA TRP A 66 -9.54 -5.40 -9.68
C TRP A 66 -10.86 -6.10 -10.05
N ARG A 67 -10.89 -7.45 -10.02
CA ARG A 67 -12.05 -8.24 -10.43
C ARG A 67 -13.01 -8.41 -9.27
N TYR A 68 -14.31 -8.41 -9.54
CA TYR A 68 -15.31 -8.88 -8.57
C TYR A 68 -15.49 -10.38 -8.69
N TYR A 69 -15.44 -11.10 -7.58
CA TYR A 69 -15.72 -12.53 -7.55
C TYR A 69 -17.16 -12.86 -7.14
N GLY A 70 -17.92 -11.87 -6.65
CA GLY A 70 -19.34 -12.04 -6.32
C GLY A 70 -20.31 -11.80 -7.49
N LYS A 71 -21.60 -11.99 -7.21
CA LYS A 71 -22.68 -11.65 -8.14
C LYS A 71 -22.74 -10.13 -8.36
N PRO A 72 -22.51 -9.61 -9.58
CA PRO A 72 -22.57 -8.18 -9.84
C PRO A 72 -24.00 -7.66 -9.60
N GLU A 73 -24.13 -6.63 -8.77
CA GLU A 73 -25.39 -5.90 -8.60
C GLU A 73 -25.52 -4.78 -9.66
N THR A 74 -26.72 -4.19 -9.73
CA THR A 74 -26.96 -2.98 -10.53
C THR A 74 -26.03 -1.85 -10.08
N LYS A 75 -25.41 -1.17 -11.05
CA LYS A 75 -24.59 0.01 -10.81
C LYS A 75 -25.45 1.10 -10.19
N LEU A 76 -24.90 1.87 -9.25
CA LEU A 76 -25.61 2.95 -8.56
C LEU A 76 -26.33 3.90 -9.53
N MET A 77 -25.69 4.27 -10.64
CA MET A 77 -26.25 5.17 -11.66
C MET A 77 -27.41 4.58 -12.47
N ASN A 78 -27.65 3.27 -12.38
CA ASN A 78 -28.74 2.58 -13.08
C ASN A 78 -29.88 2.19 -12.13
N VAL A 79 -29.80 2.55 -10.84
CA VAL A 79 -30.80 2.23 -9.83
C VAL A 79 -31.86 3.32 -9.81
N LYS A 80 -33.14 2.95 -9.77
CA LYS A 80 -34.23 3.90 -9.58
C LYS A 80 -34.14 4.50 -8.19
N ILE A 81 -34.45 5.80 -8.05
CA ILE A 81 -34.39 6.50 -6.76
C ILE A 81 -35.28 5.81 -5.71
N SER A 82 -36.44 5.28 -6.12
CA SER A 82 -37.34 4.51 -5.26
C SER A 82 -36.75 3.20 -4.72
N GLU A 83 -35.76 2.62 -5.41
CA GLU A 83 -35.12 1.35 -5.04
C GLU A 83 -33.78 1.55 -4.30
N LEU A 84 -33.32 2.79 -4.12
CA LEU A 84 -32.03 3.10 -3.50
C LEU A 84 -31.92 2.56 -2.07
N GLY A 85 -32.98 2.68 -1.26
CA GLY A 85 -32.98 2.17 0.11
C GLY A 85 -32.77 0.64 0.15
N ALA A 86 -33.49 -0.10 -0.68
CA ALA A 86 -33.33 -1.55 -0.81
C ALA A 86 -31.95 -1.92 -1.39
N TRP A 87 -31.42 -1.13 -2.33
CA TRP A 87 -30.10 -1.32 -2.91
C TRP A 87 -28.98 -1.16 -1.88
N ILE A 88 -29.04 -0.14 -1.01
CA ILE A 88 -28.10 0.00 0.12
C ILE A 88 -28.31 -1.14 1.12
N GLY A 89 -29.55 -1.55 1.33
CA GLY A 89 -29.95 -2.65 2.21
C GLY A 89 -29.23 -3.96 1.93
N ARG A 90 -29.15 -4.36 0.66
CA ARG A 90 -28.56 -5.64 0.20
C ARG A 90 -27.02 -5.71 0.28
N ARG A 91 -26.35 -4.57 0.42
CA ARG A 91 -24.87 -4.53 0.45
C ARG A 91 -24.33 -4.95 1.81
N GLU A 92 -23.21 -5.67 1.76
CA GLU A 92 -22.40 -5.97 2.94
C GLU A 92 -21.77 -4.67 3.46
N LYS A 93 -22.06 -4.32 4.72
CA LYS A 93 -21.56 -3.09 5.38
C LYS A 93 -20.41 -3.36 6.33
N THR A 94 -19.71 -4.49 6.15
CA THR A 94 -18.58 -4.84 7.00
C THR A 94 -17.37 -3.95 6.65
N PRO A 95 -16.51 -3.59 7.62
CA PRO A 95 -15.30 -2.82 7.33
C PRO A 95 -14.38 -3.49 6.29
N SER A 96 -14.32 -4.83 6.28
CA SER A 96 -13.56 -5.58 5.26
C SER A 96 -14.19 -5.43 3.86
N ALA A 97 -15.52 -5.44 3.72
CA ALA A 97 -16.17 -5.21 2.44
C ALA A 97 -15.83 -3.81 1.88
N PHE A 98 -15.83 -2.77 2.73
CA PHE A 98 -15.41 -1.42 2.33
C PHE A 98 -13.94 -1.39 1.87
N TYR A 99 -13.04 -2.00 2.62
CA TYR A 99 -11.62 -2.08 2.27
C TYR A 99 -11.41 -2.80 0.92
N ASN A 100 -12.05 -3.96 0.73
CA ASN A 100 -11.93 -4.74 -0.48
C ASN A 100 -12.44 -3.96 -1.70
N GLU A 101 -13.54 -3.24 -1.55
CA GLU A 101 -14.11 -2.39 -2.59
C GLU A 101 -13.21 -1.22 -2.97
N PHE A 102 -12.64 -0.54 -1.96
CA PHE A 102 -11.69 0.56 -2.16
C PHE A 102 -10.42 0.09 -2.87
N MET A 103 -9.80 -0.99 -2.38
CA MET A 103 -8.59 -1.56 -2.98
C MET A 103 -8.86 -2.03 -4.40
N ARG A 104 -10.00 -2.68 -4.65
CA ARG A 104 -10.41 -3.10 -5.98
C ARG A 104 -10.52 -1.95 -6.96
N ASN A 105 -11.04 -0.79 -6.53
CA ASN A 105 -11.13 0.37 -7.40
C ASN A 105 -9.76 0.98 -7.71
N ILE A 106 -8.86 1.05 -6.71
CA ILE A 106 -7.46 1.45 -6.92
C ILE A 106 -6.80 0.53 -7.95
N TRP A 107 -6.91 -0.79 -7.78
CA TRP A 107 -6.32 -1.75 -8.71
C TRP A 107 -6.99 -1.72 -10.07
N ARG A 108 -8.27 -1.36 -10.16
CA ARG A 108 -8.97 -1.17 -11.44
C ARG A 108 -8.40 0.03 -12.19
N VAL A 109 -8.28 1.19 -11.53
CA VAL A 109 -7.67 2.39 -12.12
C VAL A 109 -6.22 2.10 -12.49
N HIS A 110 -5.48 1.43 -11.60
CA HIS A 110 -4.13 0.99 -11.88
C HIS A 110 -4.08 0.10 -13.11
N ASN A 111 -4.92 -0.94 -13.22
CA ASN A 111 -4.93 -1.83 -14.38
C ASN A 111 -5.40 -1.14 -15.66
N LEU A 112 -6.35 -0.22 -15.61
CA LEU A 112 -6.80 0.51 -16.80
C LEU A 112 -5.69 1.46 -17.28
N TYR A 113 -5.24 2.37 -16.41
CA TYR A 113 -4.46 3.52 -16.82
C TYR A 113 -2.96 3.39 -16.59
N TYR A 114 -2.51 2.55 -15.67
CA TYR A 114 -1.08 2.37 -15.41
C TYR A 114 -0.65 1.05 -16.00
N SER A 115 -1.02 -0.06 -15.34
CA SER A 115 -0.86 -1.52 -15.47
C SER A 115 -1.09 -2.23 -16.80
N GLY A 116 -2.26 -1.99 -17.40
CA GLY A 116 -2.83 -2.93 -18.36
C GLY A 116 -2.50 -2.64 -19.82
N PRO A 117 -2.98 -3.52 -20.72
CA PRO A 117 -2.76 -3.41 -22.15
C PRO A 117 -3.69 -2.40 -22.84
N VAL A 118 -4.79 -2.00 -22.20
CA VAL A 118 -5.87 -1.22 -22.82
C VAL A 118 -5.49 0.24 -23.03
N PHE A 119 -4.98 0.90 -22.00
CA PHE A 119 -4.43 2.25 -22.10
C PHE A 119 -2.93 2.13 -21.83
N ASN A 120 -2.17 1.79 -22.89
CA ASN A 120 -0.72 1.60 -22.80
C ASN A 120 -0.03 2.93 -22.44
N ASN A 121 0.10 3.18 -21.14
CA ASN A 121 0.49 4.48 -20.63
C ASN A 121 2.00 4.69 -20.77
N THR A 122 2.35 5.77 -21.47
CA THR A 122 3.72 6.27 -21.65
C THR A 122 4.49 6.39 -20.33
N ILE A 123 3.78 6.67 -19.23
CA ILE A 123 4.33 6.75 -17.88
C ILE A 123 5.08 5.47 -17.48
N LYS A 124 4.54 4.27 -17.79
CA LYS A 124 5.25 3.01 -17.47
C LYS A 124 6.60 2.93 -18.16
N THR A 125 6.64 3.31 -19.43
CA THR A 125 7.84 3.26 -20.26
C THR A 125 8.87 4.25 -19.75
N ILE A 126 8.45 5.47 -19.42
CA ILE A 126 9.31 6.50 -18.82
C ILE A 126 9.91 6.03 -17.49
N PHE A 127 9.10 5.50 -16.57
CA PHE A 127 9.60 4.99 -15.28
C PHE A 127 10.60 3.84 -15.46
N ARG A 128 10.38 2.93 -16.43
CA ARG A 128 11.32 1.85 -16.75
C ARG A 128 12.67 2.39 -17.23
N PHE A 129 12.66 3.41 -18.09
CA PHE A 129 13.90 4.05 -18.56
C PHE A 129 14.64 4.77 -17.43
N ILE A 130 13.94 5.51 -16.55
CA ILE A 130 14.55 6.19 -15.39
C ILE A 130 15.20 5.17 -14.45
N PHE A 131 14.49 4.09 -14.11
CA PHE A 131 15.01 3.04 -13.24
C PHE A 131 16.21 2.33 -13.88
N PHE A 132 16.11 1.99 -15.16
CA PHE A 132 17.20 1.36 -15.90
C PHE A 132 18.45 2.26 -15.92
N PHE A 133 18.31 3.53 -16.28
CA PHE A 133 19.43 4.47 -16.30
C PHE A 133 20.05 4.66 -14.91
N SER A 134 19.21 4.78 -13.87
CA SER A 134 19.66 4.89 -12.48
C SER A 134 20.41 3.63 -12.02
N PHE A 135 19.91 2.45 -12.39
CA PHE A 135 20.54 1.16 -12.09
C PHE A 135 21.88 1.00 -12.81
N VAL A 136 21.96 1.30 -14.11
CA VAL A 136 23.22 1.26 -14.88
C VAL A 136 24.23 2.24 -14.30
N ASN A 137 23.82 3.47 -13.99
CA ASN A 137 24.69 4.47 -13.39
C ASN A 137 25.21 4.01 -12.00
N TRP A 138 24.35 3.39 -11.19
CA TRP A 138 24.77 2.75 -9.92
C TRP A 138 25.74 1.60 -10.14
N ALA A 139 25.45 0.69 -11.07
CA ALA A 139 26.28 -0.48 -11.35
C ALA A 139 27.68 -0.09 -11.84
N LEU A 140 27.78 0.88 -12.77
CA LEU A 140 29.07 1.39 -13.25
C LEU A 140 29.88 2.08 -12.15
N LYS A 141 29.20 2.77 -11.23
CA LYS A 141 29.81 3.47 -10.10
C LYS A 141 29.96 2.60 -8.85
N SER A 142 29.53 1.35 -8.90
CA SER A 142 29.46 0.46 -7.75
C SER A 142 30.84 0.26 -7.13
N HIS A 143 31.90 0.16 -7.96
CA HIS A 143 33.29 0.03 -7.55
C HIS A 143 33.73 1.08 -6.51
N ARG A 144 33.23 2.32 -6.59
CA ARG A 144 33.58 3.41 -5.67
C ARG A 144 33.07 3.18 -4.24
N TYR A 145 32.07 2.32 -4.06
CA TYR A 145 31.54 1.98 -2.74
C TYR A 145 32.28 0.81 -2.09
N TRP A 146 33.11 0.08 -2.83
CA TRP A 146 33.93 -1.02 -2.28
C TRP A 146 35.11 -0.48 -1.48
N ASP A 147 35.62 0.70 -1.86
CA ASP A 147 36.70 1.38 -1.13
C ASP A 147 36.26 1.85 0.27
N PHE A 148 34.96 2.05 0.49
CA PHE A 148 34.40 2.47 1.78
C PHE A 148 34.45 1.38 2.86
N GLN A 149 34.61 0.10 2.49
CA GLN A 149 34.73 -1.01 3.45
C GLN A 149 36.15 -1.21 4.00
N LYS A 150 37.16 -0.55 3.40
CA LYS A 150 38.57 -0.69 3.79
C LYS A 150 39.06 0.38 4.78
N ALA A 151 38.19 1.31 5.19
CA ALA A 151 38.46 2.36 6.18
C ALA A 151 37.61 2.17 7.44
#